data_AF-A0A9N8KLG5-F1
#
_entry.id   AF-A0A9N8KLG5-F1
#
_cell.length_a   1.000
_cell.length_b   1.000
_cell.length_c   1.000
_cell.angle_alpha   90.00
_cell.angle_beta   90.00
_cell.angle_gamma   90.00
#
_symmetry.space_group_name_H-M   'P 1'
#
loop_
_entity.id
_entity.type
_entity.pdbx_description
1 polymer ?
#
loop_
_entity_poly.entity_id
_entity_poly.type
_entity_poly.pdbx_seq_one_letter_code
_entity_poly.pdbx_strand_id
1 'polypeptide(L)'
;MKTPLSLFFTTLLLFVLPTFAQFQFFEQMFNQGGQQNQQPQNAASDSTWYKQQYEAGQPPSLALNTESPTDAIQTVHCDKYLCPSTLACVHFPHHCPCAFPELEDKVELDDGSMVCVSKGGYKTGEAARKIDLARRGLL
;
A
#
# COMPACT_ATOMS: atom_id res chain seq x y z
N MET A 1 46.21 -49.07 8.41
CA MET A 1 46.05 -47.64 8.01
C MET A 1 45.49 -47.57 6.58
N LYS A 2 44.16 -47.64 6.37
CA LYS A 2 43.52 -47.55 5.03
C LYS A 2 42.17 -46.80 5.03
N THR A 3 41.84 -46.10 6.11
CA THR A 3 40.52 -45.50 6.35
C THR A 3 40.32 -44.03 5.91
N PRO A 4 41.34 -43.17 5.67
CA PRO A 4 41.06 -41.76 5.40
C PRO A 4 40.44 -41.54 4.02
N LEU A 5 40.88 -42.29 3.00
CA LEU A 5 40.37 -42.16 1.64
C LEU A 5 38.92 -42.67 1.50
N SER A 6 38.56 -43.70 2.28
CA SER A 6 37.19 -44.23 2.34
C SER A 6 36.22 -43.23 2.95
N LEU A 7 36.66 -42.43 3.93
CA LEU A 7 35.85 -41.38 4.56
C LEU A 7 35.60 -40.22 3.60
N PHE A 8 36.61 -39.83 2.80
CA PHE A 8 36.42 -38.79 1.78
C PHE A 8 35.43 -39.23 0.69
N PHE A 9 35.53 -40.47 0.23
CA PHE A 9 34.62 -40.98 -0.80
C PHE A 9 33.17 -41.10 -0.30
N THR A 10 32.95 -41.51 0.96
CA THR A 10 31.60 -41.57 1.53
C THR A 10 31.00 -40.18 1.75
N THR A 11 31.79 -39.18 2.17
CA THR A 11 31.32 -37.80 2.28
C THR A 11 30.98 -37.18 0.92
N LEU A 12 31.77 -37.49 -0.11
CA LEU A 12 31.52 -36.98 -1.45
C LEU A 12 30.22 -37.58 -2.02
N LEU A 13 29.98 -38.88 -1.83
CA LEU A 13 28.80 -39.57 -2.35
C LEU A 13 27.48 -39.09 -1.71
N LEU A 14 27.51 -38.68 -0.44
CA LEU A 14 26.35 -38.09 0.25
C LEU A 14 25.96 -36.71 -0.30
N PHE A 15 26.90 -35.98 -0.91
CA PHE A 15 26.67 -34.63 -1.41
C PHE A 15 26.05 -34.60 -2.82
N VAL A 16 26.06 -35.73 -3.55
CA VAL A 16 25.59 -35.81 -4.95
C VAL A 16 24.19 -36.42 -5.07
N LEU A 17 23.53 -36.77 -3.98
CA LEU A 17 22.16 -37.31 -4.05
C LEU A 17 21.19 -36.20 -4.46
N PRO A 18 20.51 -36.32 -5.62
CA PRO A 18 19.44 -35.39 -5.97
C PRO A 18 18.27 -35.60 -5.00
N THR A 19 17.90 -34.55 -4.27
CA THR A 19 16.67 -34.52 -3.50
C THR A 19 15.48 -34.45 -4.47
N PHE A 20 14.89 -35.59 -4.81
CA PHE A 20 13.61 -35.62 -5.52
C PHE A 20 12.52 -35.10 -4.57
N ALA A 21 12.12 -33.84 -4.71
CA ALA A 21 10.95 -33.32 -4.02
C ALA A 21 9.69 -33.94 -4.63
N GLN A 22 9.09 -34.94 -3.98
CA GLN A 22 7.81 -35.51 -4.38
C GLN A 22 6.68 -34.63 -3.80
N PHE A 23 6.16 -33.68 -4.57
CA PHE A 23 5.07 -32.76 -4.16
C PHE A 23 3.69 -33.47 -4.09
N GLN A 24 3.60 -34.66 -3.48
CA GLN A 24 2.33 -35.37 -3.28
C GLN A 24 1.41 -34.69 -2.24
N PHE A 25 1.94 -33.79 -1.42
CA PHE A 25 1.18 -33.01 -0.45
C PHE A 25 0.19 -32.04 -1.12
N PHE A 26 0.59 -31.38 -2.21
CA PHE A 26 -0.26 -30.40 -2.87
C PHE A 26 -1.47 -31.05 -3.55
N GLU A 27 -1.31 -32.23 -4.17
CA GLU A 27 -2.45 -32.92 -4.77
C GLU A 27 -3.52 -33.29 -3.74
N GLN A 28 -3.14 -33.70 -2.52
CA GLN A 28 -4.10 -34.01 -1.47
C GLN A 28 -4.87 -32.78 -0.98
N MET A 29 -4.23 -31.60 -0.97
CA MET A 29 -4.89 -30.36 -0.59
C MET A 29 -5.85 -29.85 -1.66
N PHE A 30 -5.52 -30.01 -2.94
CA PHE A 30 -6.37 -29.54 -4.05
C PHE A 30 -7.47 -30.52 -4.46
N ASN A 31 -7.34 -31.82 -4.13
CA ASN A 31 -8.37 -32.82 -4.46
C ASN A 31 -9.34 -33.16 -3.32
N GLN A 32 -9.14 -32.68 -2.09
CA GLN A 32 -9.99 -33.09 -0.96
C GLN A 32 -10.54 -31.91 -0.13
N GLY A 33 -11.81 -31.59 -0.39
CA GLY A 33 -12.68 -30.77 0.47
C GLY A 33 -12.73 -29.31 0.04
N GLY A 34 -13.87 -28.70 -0.25
CA GLY A 34 -15.20 -28.91 0.30
C GLY A 34 -15.75 -27.50 0.60
N GLN A 35 -17.03 -27.28 0.25
CA GLN A 35 -17.74 -26.00 0.29
C GLN A 35 -17.27 -25.02 1.39
N GLN A 36 -16.69 -23.90 0.98
CA GLN A 36 -16.62 -22.70 1.82
C GLN A 36 -17.51 -21.61 1.24
N ASN A 37 -18.45 -21.24 2.10
CA ASN A 37 -19.33 -20.09 2.07
C ASN A 37 -18.60 -18.86 1.48
N GLN A 38 -19.14 -18.28 0.40
CA GLN A 38 -18.61 -17.09 -0.24
C GLN A 38 -18.83 -15.87 0.65
N GLN A 39 -17.97 -15.67 1.65
CA GLN A 39 -17.63 -14.31 2.07
C GLN A 39 -16.54 -13.82 1.11
N PRO A 40 -16.71 -12.67 0.44
CA PRO A 40 -15.65 -12.10 -0.40
C PRO A 40 -14.54 -11.58 0.51
N GLN A 41 -13.53 -12.40 0.77
CA GLN A 41 -12.27 -11.99 1.36
C GLN A 41 -11.18 -12.05 0.29
N ASN A 42 -10.63 -10.87 0.00
CA ASN A 42 -9.44 -10.61 -0.81
C ASN A 42 -9.48 -11.16 -2.24
N ALA A 43 -10.42 -10.66 -3.04
CA ALA A 43 -10.19 -10.60 -4.48
C ALA A 43 -9.01 -9.65 -4.75
N ALA A 44 -8.19 -9.95 -5.76
CA ALA A 44 -7.20 -9.01 -6.29
C ALA A 44 -7.87 -7.63 -6.49
N SER A 45 -7.12 -6.54 -6.33
CA SER A 45 -7.58 -5.16 -6.58
C SER A 45 -7.88 -4.89 -8.06
N ASP A 46 -8.60 -5.80 -8.72
CA ASP A 46 -9.11 -5.62 -10.04
C ASP A 46 -10.33 -4.70 -9.93
N SER A 47 -10.23 -3.56 -10.63
CA SER A 47 -11.29 -2.56 -10.73
C SER A 47 -12.61 -3.10 -11.28
N THR A 48 -12.60 -4.27 -11.93
CA THR A 48 -13.81 -4.90 -12.50
C THR A 48 -14.83 -5.34 -11.46
N TRP A 49 -14.39 -5.93 -10.33
CA TRP A 49 -15.30 -6.33 -9.24
C TRP A 49 -16.07 -5.13 -8.67
N TYR A 50 -15.37 -4.02 -8.47
CA TYR A 50 -15.96 -2.79 -7.93
C TYR A 50 -16.93 -2.15 -8.94
N LYS A 51 -16.56 -2.16 -10.22
CA LYS A 51 -17.36 -1.57 -11.30
C LYS A 51 -18.70 -2.30 -11.48
N GLN A 52 -18.70 -3.63 -11.50
CA GLN A 52 -19.93 -4.42 -11.60
C GLN A 52 -20.86 -4.20 -10.42
N GLN A 53 -20.33 -4.08 -9.20
CA GLN A 53 -21.15 -3.88 -8.01
C GLN A 53 -21.78 -2.47 -7.96
N TYR A 54 -21.07 -1.47 -8.49
CA TYR A 54 -21.58 -0.11 -8.66
C TYR A 54 -22.67 -0.03 -9.76
N GLU A 55 -22.43 -0.68 -10.90
CA GLU A 55 -23.40 -0.77 -12.01
C GLU A 55 -24.65 -1.58 -11.63
N ALA A 56 -24.52 -2.56 -10.73
CA ALA A 56 -25.62 -3.39 -10.24
C ALA A 56 -26.52 -2.69 -9.18
N GLY A 57 -26.26 -1.42 -8.85
CA GLY A 57 -27.19 -0.59 -8.08
C GLY A 57 -27.37 -0.99 -6.61
N GLN A 58 -26.49 -1.83 -6.05
CA GLN A 58 -26.53 -2.23 -4.65
C GLN A 58 -25.38 -1.56 -3.88
N PRO A 59 -25.55 -0.31 -3.42
CA PRO A 59 -24.55 0.31 -2.55
C PRO A 59 -24.41 -0.49 -1.26
N PRO A 60 -23.21 -0.54 -0.64
CA PRO A 60 -23.08 -1.05 0.72
C PRO A 60 -24.08 -0.32 1.64
N SER A 61 -24.69 -1.05 2.58
CA SER A 61 -25.88 -0.69 3.36
C SER A 61 -25.76 0.50 4.34
N LEU A 62 -24.99 1.52 3.98
CA LEU A 62 -24.88 2.82 4.65
C LEU A 62 -25.80 3.89 4.04
N ALA A 63 -26.74 3.52 3.17
CA ALA A 63 -27.71 4.46 2.61
C ALA A 63 -28.70 4.93 3.69
N LEU A 64 -28.37 6.05 4.35
CA LEU A 64 -29.26 6.80 5.21
C LEU A 64 -30.31 7.51 4.34
N ASN A 65 -31.57 7.34 4.72
CA ASN A 65 -32.75 7.82 4.00
C ASN A 65 -32.67 9.33 3.70
N THR A 66 -32.64 9.72 2.42
CA THR A 66 -32.84 11.12 2.03
C THR A 66 -33.64 11.21 0.74
N GLU A 67 -34.66 12.08 0.71
CA GLU A 67 -35.56 12.35 -0.41
C GLU A 67 -34.93 13.19 -1.54
N SER A 68 -33.61 13.12 -1.77
CA SER A 68 -32.93 13.90 -2.80
C SER A 68 -31.86 13.08 -3.54
N PRO A 69 -32.00 12.80 -4.85
CA PRO A 69 -31.13 11.89 -5.61
C PRO A 69 -29.67 12.36 -5.88
N THR A 70 -29.13 13.33 -5.14
CA THR A 70 -27.79 13.89 -5.42
C THR A 70 -26.75 13.73 -4.31
N ASP A 71 -27.09 13.20 -3.14
CA ASP A 71 -26.14 13.06 -2.01
C ASP A 71 -26.04 11.61 -1.49
N ALA A 72 -25.35 10.74 -2.25
CA ALA A 72 -24.94 9.41 -1.79
C ALA A 72 -23.43 9.17 -1.93
N ILE A 73 -22.65 10.24 -1.80
CA ILE A 73 -21.25 10.19 -1.35
C ILE A 73 -21.27 10.96 -0.02
N GLN A 74 -20.47 10.59 0.98
CA GLN A 74 -20.11 11.52 2.05
C GLN A 74 -19.35 12.66 1.37
N THR A 75 -20.07 13.55 0.70
CA THR A 75 -19.57 14.71 0.01
C THR A 75 -19.11 15.64 1.12
N VAL A 76 -17.80 15.67 1.37
CA VAL A 76 -17.23 16.72 2.21
C VAL A 76 -17.61 18.02 1.50
N HIS A 77 -18.65 18.70 2.01
CA HIS A 77 -19.18 19.90 1.39
C HIS A 77 -18.15 21.02 1.61
N CYS A 78 -17.29 21.19 0.62
CA CYS A 78 -16.22 22.15 0.62
C CYS A 78 -16.33 22.98 -0.65
N ASP A 79 -16.84 24.19 -0.52
CA ASP A 79 -16.90 25.18 -1.62
C ASP A 79 -15.52 25.81 -1.91
N LYS A 80 -14.49 25.41 -1.16
CA LYS A 80 -13.11 25.89 -1.23
C LYS A 80 -12.18 24.75 -1.64
N TYR A 81 -10.88 24.89 -1.39
CA TYR A 81 -9.91 23.86 -1.72
C TYR A 81 -10.00 22.69 -0.72
N LEU A 82 -10.35 21.51 -1.22
CA LEU A 82 -10.33 20.27 -0.43
C LEU A 82 -8.94 19.61 -0.54
N CYS A 83 -8.27 19.45 0.60
CA CYS A 83 -6.95 18.82 0.65
C CYS A 83 -7.04 17.33 0.30
N PRO A 84 -6.29 16.82 -0.70
CA PRO A 84 -6.43 15.44 -1.17
C PRO A 84 -5.94 14.39 -0.17
N SER A 85 -4.99 14.75 0.70
CA SER A 85 -4.39 13.83 1.68
C SER A 85 -5.08 13.86 3.05
N THR A 86 -5.68 14.98 3.44
CA THR A 86 -6.26 15.17 4.78
C THR A 86 -7.75 15.47 4.79
N LEU A 87 -8.37 15.66 3.62
CA LEU A 87 -9.78 16.04 3.47
C LEU A 87 -10.17 17.32 4.23
N ALA A 88 -9.19 18.14 4.58
CA ALA A 88 -9.41 19.45 5.19
C ALA A 88 -9.90 20.46 4.14
N CYS A 89 -10.90 21.26 4.48
CA CYS A 89 -11.39 22.34 3.62
C CYS A 89 -10.65 23.64 3.93
N VAL A 90 -9.82 24.13 3.00
CA VAL A 90 -8.94 25.31 3.18
C VAL A 90 -9.09 26.30 2.03
N HIS A 91 -8.55 27.51 2.19
CA HIS A 91 -8.67 28.57 1.17
C HIS A 91 -7.74 28.39 -0.03
N PHE A 92 -6.51 27.88 0.20
CA PHE A 92 -5.50 27.71 -0.84
C PHE A 92 -4.72 26.40 -0.62
N PRO A 93 -4.14 25.79 -1.68
CA PRO A 93 -3.44 24.50 -1.58
C PRO A 93 -2.31 24.46 -0.55
N HIS A 94 -1.52 25.54 -0.44
CA HIS A 94 -0.45 25.63 0.56
C HIS A 94 -0.96 25.72 2.00
N HIS A 95 -2.25 25.94 2.26
CA HIS A 95 -2.82 25.92 3.61
C HIS A 95 -3.16 24.51 4.12
N CYS A 96 -2.99 23.47 3.29
CA CYS A 96 -3.28 22.12 3.72
C CYS A 96 -2.43 21.70 4.93
N PRO A 97 -3.04 21.04 5.94
CA PRO A 97 -2.29 20.43 7.02
C PRO A 97 -1.62 19.14 6.53
N CYS A 98 -0.45 18.83 7.09
CA CYS A 98 0.18 17.51 6.92
C CYS A 98 -0.52 16.48 7.81
N ALA A 99 -0.58 15.23 7.35
CA ALA A 99 -1.27 14.16 8.07
C ALA A 99 -0.56 13.80 9.38
N PHE A 100 0.78 13.94 9.41
CA PHE A 100 1.61 13.61 10.57
C PHE A 100 2.51 14.79 10.96
N PRO A 101 1.96 15.86 11.57
CA PRO A 101 2.72 17.10 11.85
C PRO A 101 3.93 16.90 12.78
N GLU A 102 3.91 15.84 13.59
CA GLU A 102 5.03 15.49 14.48
C GLU A 102 6.20 14.85 13.72
N LEU A 103 5.94 14.15 12.63
CA LEU A 103 6.93 13.36 11.88
C LEU A 103 7.30 13.99 10.52
N GLU A 104 6.51 14.96 10.08
CA GLU A 104 6.64 15.62 8.78
C GLU A 104 6.96 17.11 8.95
N ASP A 105 7.82 17.61 8.06
CA ASP A 105 8.02 19.03 7.81
C ASP A 105 7.16 19.43 6.60
N LYS A 106 6.45 20.55 6.74
CA LYS A 106 5.71 21.18 5.64
C LYS A 106 6.63 22.15 4.92
N VAL A 107 6.74 22.01 3.61
CA VAL A 107 7.56 22.87 2.76
C VAL A 107 6.70 23.46 1.65
N GLU A 108 6.71 24.78 1.54
CA GLU A 108 6.03 25.50 0.45
C GLU A 108 6.95 25.56 -0.77
N LEU A 109 6.36 25.32 -1.92
CA LEU A 109 7.05 25.32 -3.21
C LEU A 109 6.84 26.67 -3.92
N ASP A 110 7.73 27.03 -4.85
CA ASP A 110 7.67 28.31 -5.60
C ASP A 110 6.45 28.42 -6.53
N ASP A 111 5.80 27.30 -6.85
CA ASP A 111 4.55 27.22 -7.58
C ASP A 111 3.31 27.41 -6.67
N GLY A 112 3.52 27.70 -5.39
CA GLY A 112 2.45 27.89 -4.40
C GLY A 112 1.78 26.60 -3.94
N SER A 113 2.33 25.44 -4.31
CA SER A 113 1.97 24.15 -3.73
C SER A 113 2.74 23.88 -2.44
N MET A 114 2.37 22.85 -1.70
CA MET A 114 3.10 22.40 -0.51
C MET A 114 3.42 20.92 -0.63
N VAL A 115 4.48 20.48 0.04
CA VAL A 115 4.81 19.07 0.22
C VAL A 115 5.02 18.80 1.70
N CYS A 116 4.45 17.69 2.18
CA CYS A 116 4.75 17.12 3.49
C CYS A 116 5.86 16.11 3.31
N VAL A 117 7.01 16.35 3.93
CA VAL A 117 8.17 15.46 3.85
C VAL A 117 8.53 14.95 5.22
N SER A 118 8.97 13.70 5.32
CA SER A 118 9.46 13.18 6.59
C SER A 118 10.63 14.02 7.10
N LYS A 119 10.65 14.29 8.41
CA LYS A 119 11.74 14.95 9.13
C LYS A 119 13.09 14.21 9.08
N GLY A 120 13.18 13.06 8.40
CA GLY A 120 14.25 12.05 8.40
C GLY A 120 15.68 12.49 8.01
N GLY A 121 16.10 13.72 8.29
CA GLY A 121 17.50 14.15 8.32
C GLY A 121 18.11 14.05 9.71
N TYR A 122 19.44 14.09 9.78
CA TYR A 122 20.21 14.11 11.05
C TYR A 122 19.95 15.37 11.91
N LYS A 123 19.24 16.38 11.37
CA LYS A 123 18.91 17.66 12.02
C LYS A 123 17.54 18.15 11.58
N THR A 124 16.85 18.88 12.47
CA THR A 124 15.59 19.57 12.18
C THR A 124 15.75 20.53 11.00
N GLY A 125 14.80 20.54 10.06
CA GLY A 125 14.82 21.44 8.89
C GLY A 125 15.82 21.04 7.79
N GLU A 126 16.58 19.96 7.96
CA GLU A 126 17.51 19.46 6.93
C GLU A 126 16.75 18.97 5.69
N ALA A 127 15.56 18.39 5.86
CA ALA A 127 14.70 17.97 4.75
C ALA A 127 14.27 19.18 3.90
N ALA A 128 13.79 20.25 4.54
CA ALA A 128 13.44 21.50 3.86
C ALA A 128 14.65 22.13 3.15
N ARG A 129 15.82 22.15 3.80
CA ARG A 129 17.07 22.65 3.20
C ARG A 129 17.45 21.87 1.94
N LYS A 130 17.36 20.54 1.99
CA LYS A 130 17.65 19.69 0.83
C LYS A 130 16.68 19.95 -0.32
N ILE A 131 15.41 20.18 -0.03
CA ILE A 131 14.42 20.53 -1.05
C ILE A 131 14.76 21.87 -1.70
N ASP A 132 15.08 22.91 -0.92
CA ASP A 132 15.49 24.22 -1.48
C ASP A 132 16.75 24.09 -2.35
N LEU A 133 17.76 23.32 -1.91
CA LEU A 133 18.95 23.03 -2.72
C LEU A 133 18.62 22.26 -3.99
N ALA A 134 17.72 21.27 -3.93
CA ALA A 134 17.29 20.48 -5.08
C ALA A 134 16.70 21.35 -6.18
N ARG A 135 15.82 22.28 -5.79
CA ARG A 135 15.18 23.23 -6.72
C ARG A 135 16.20 24.11 -7.42
N ARG A 136 17.25 24.50 -6.70
CA ARG A 136 18.33 25.34 -7.22
C ARG A 136 19.35 24.53 -8.03
N GLY A 137 19.23 23.20 -8.09
CA GLY A 137 20.19 22.32 -8.75
C GLY A 137 21.53 22.20 -8.01
N LEU A 138 21.52 22.34 -6.68
CA LEU A 138 22.71 22.41 -5.81
C LEU A 138 22.83 21.23 -4.82
N LEU A 139 22.24 20.07 -5.14
CA LEU A 139 22.33 18.84 -4.34
C LEU A 139 23.56 18.00 -4.65
#